data_AF-A0A2M9QB77-F1
#
_entry.id   AF-A0A2M9QB77-F1
#
_cell.length_a   1.000
_cell.length_b   1.000
_cell.length_c   1.000
_cell.angle_alpha   90.00
_cell.angle_beta   90.00
_cell.angle_gamma   90.00
#
_symmetry.space_group_name_H-M   'P 1'
#
loop_
_entity.id
_entity.type
_entity.pdbx_description
1 polymer ?
#
loop_
_entity_poly.entity_id
_entity_poly.type
_entity_poly.pdbx_seq_one_letter_code
_entity_poly.pdbx_strand_id
1 'polypeptide(L)'
;AVKKETVEVVADDLLAILPMAYHVNGSVRGKLAVTEDDLTWLSNRYDFYVSHVKDEIQNFVLPQGTGAATALHLCRSEAKKSYRILHKVSEEREVPAILFDYLGLLANVFFVMAVYMNQYAGIAEIPFISKSYPMKKKKENQ
;
A
#
# COMPACT_ATOMS: atom_id res chain seq x y z
N ALA A 1 -21.46 7.98 -7.62
CA ALA A 1 -20.60 8.81 -6.75
C ALA A 1 -20.13 7.93 -5.60
N VAL A 2 -18.86 8.04 -5.19
CA VAL A 2 -18.31 7.28 -4.05
C VAL A 2 -19.11 7.64 -2.79
N LYS A 3 -19.50 6.64 -2.00
CA LYS A 3 -20.24 6.86 -0.75
C LYS A 3 -19.38 7.67 0.23
N LYS A 4 -19.99 8.57 0.99
CA LYS A 4 -19.29 9.46 1.93
C LYS A 4 -18.52 8.66 2.97
N GLU A 5 -19.13 7.59 3.47
CA GLU A 5 -18.59 6.71 4.49
C GLU A 5 -17.30 6.01 4.02
N THR A 6 -17.22 5.64 2.73
CA THR A 6 -16.02 5.07 2.11
C THR A 6 -14.87 6.07 2.11
N VAL A 7 -15.15 7.34 1.78
CA VAL A 7 -14.14 8.40 1.77
C VAL A 7 -13.67 8.72 3.19
N GLU A 8 -14.59 8.75 4.15
CA GLU A 8 -14.29 8.99 5.57
C GLU A 8 -13.34 7.92 6.13
N VAL A 9 -13.60 6.62 5.89
CA VAL A 9 -12.72 5.53 6.36
C VAL A 9 -11.29 5.69 5.82
N VAL A 10 -11.14 6.02 4.53
CA VAL A 10 -9.82 6.22 3.92
C VAL A 10 -9.13 7.46 4.48
N ALA A 11 -9.87 8.54 4.71
CA ALA A 11 -9.34 9.78 5.28
C ALA A 11 -8.86 9.58 6.72
N ASP A 12 -9.64 8.91 7.56
CA ASP A 12 -9.31 8.63 8.96
C ASP A 12 -8.05 7.76 9.07
N ASP A 13 -7.95 6.71 8.24
CA ASP A 13 -6.74 5.89 8.19
C ASP A 13 -5.52 6.67 7.74
N LEU A 14 -5.65 7.55 6.74
CA LEU A 14 -4.55 8.41 6.31
C LEU A 14 -4.10 9.35 7.44
N LEU A 15 -5.02 9.89 8.24
CA LEU A 15 -4.68 10.73 9.39
C LEU A 15 -3.92 9.98 10.49
N ALA A 16 -4.14 8.67 10.63
CA ALA A 16 -3.33 7.82 11.51
C ALA A 16 -1.97 7.42 10.88
N ILE A 17 -1.94 7.17 9.57
CA ILE A 17 -0.74 6.74 8.84
C ILE A 17 0.29 7.87 8.67
N LEU A 18 -0.15 9.10 8.36
CA LEU A 18 0.74 10.20 8.01
C LEU A 18 1.73 10.58 9.14
N PRO A 19 1.31 10.70 10.42
CA PRO A 19 2.23 10.90 11.53
C PRO A 19 3.29 9.81 11.64
N MET A 20 2.91 8.55 11.38
CA MET A 20 3.84 7.41 11.46
C MET A 20 4.98 7.52 10.45
N ALA A 21 4.77 8.16 9.29
CA ALA A 21 5.87 8.41 8.35
C ALA A 21 7.00 9.27 8.99
N TYR A 22 6.64 10.25 9.83
CA TYR A 22 7.60 11.05 10.58
C TYR A 22 8.26 10.25 11.72
N HIS A 23 7.50 9.40 12.41
CA HIS A 23 8.06 8.52 13.44
C HIS A 23 9.03 7.49 12.86
N VAL A 24 8.73 6.90 11.70
CA VAL A 24 9.66 6.04 10.96
C VAL A 24 10.93 6.79 10.63
N ASN A 25 10.83 8.01 10.07
CA ASN A 25 12.00 8.82 9.74
C ASN A 25 12.86 9.15 10.97
N GLY A 26 12.24 9.58 12.07
CA GLY A 26 12.94 9.86 13.32
C GLY A 26 13.64 8.63 13.90
N SER A 27 13.01 7.46 13.79
CA SER A 27 13.52 6.18 14.28
C SER A 27 14.74 5.66 13.52
N VAL A 28 15.02 6.18 12.32
CA VAL A 28 16.24 5.83 11.56
C VAL A 28 17.50 6.24 12.34
N ARG A 29 17.45 7.37 13.07
CA ARG A 29 18.62 7.95 13.74
C ARG A 29 18.47 8.17 15.24
N GLY A 30 17.23 8.33 15.73
CA GLY A 30 16.92 8.65 17.10
C GLY A 30 16.40 7.45 17.89
N LYS A 31 15.65 7.73 18.96
CA LYS A 31 14.91 6.71 19.70
C LYS A 31 13.92 6.01 18.76
N LEU A 32 13.90 4.68 18.79
CA LEU A 32 12.90 3.90 18.09
C LEU A 32 11.50 4.24 18.64
N ALA A 33 10.69 4.87 17.79
CA ALA A 33 9.34 5.30 18.09
C ALA A 33 8.27 4.37 17.49
N VAL A 34 8.62 3.61 16.45
CA VAL A 34 7.74 2.62 15.83
C VAL A 34 7.73 1.35 16.69
N THR A 35 6.54 0.86 17.00
CA THR A 35 6.29 -0.30 17.85
C THR A 35 5.60 -1.42 17.07
N GLU A 36 5.57 -2.61 17.65
CA GLU A 36 4.83 -3.76 17.10
C GLU A 36 3.31 -3.51 17.03
N ASP A 37 2.77 -2.70 17.95
CA ASP A 37 1.36 -2.32 17.93
C ASP A 37 1.04 -1.43 16.71
N ASP A 38 1.96 -0.54 16.33
CA ASP A 38 1.81 0.29 15.13
C ASP A 38 1.83 -0.56 13.86
N LEU A 39 2.73 -1.55 13.81
CA LEU A 39 2.83 -2.48 12.68
C LEU A 39 1.59 -3.38 12.60
N THR A 40 1.11 -3.87 13.75
CA THR A 40 -0.10 -4.68 13.85
C THR A 40 -1.33 -3.89 13.42
N TRP A 41 -1.45 -2.63 13.85
CA TRP A 41 -2.52 -1.75 13.40
C TRP A 41 -2.51 -1.58 11.87
N LEU A 42 -1.34 -1.31 11.29
CA LEU A 42 -1.19 -1.16 9.84
C LEU A 42 -1.53 -2.46 9.09
N SER A 43 -1.17 -3.61 9.65
CA SER A 43 -1.52 -4.93 9.11
C SER A 43 -3.02 -5.17 9.14
N ASN A 44 -3.69 -4.82 10.23
CA ASN A 44 -5.14 -4.94 10.33
C ASN A 44 -5.86 -4.04 9.30
N ARG A 45 -5.30 -2.85 9.00
CA ARG A 45 -5.83 -2.00 7.92
C ARG A 45 -5.60 -2.63 6.55
N TYR A 46 -4.45 -3.23 6.30
CA TYR A 46 -4.22 -3.99 5.07
C TYR A 46 -5.29 -5.09 4.89
N ASP A 47 -5.51 -5.92 5.91
CA ASP A 47 -6.50 -6.99 5.86
C ASP A 47 -7.93 -6.48 5.67
N PHE A 48 -8.27 -5.35 6.31
CA PHE A 48 -9.53 -4.67 6.08
C PHE A 48 -9.70 -4.33 4.59
N TYR A 49 -8.76 -3.63 3.97
CA TYR A 49 -8.90 -3.23 2.56
C TYR A 49 -8.90 -4.45 1.63
N VAL A 50 -8.01 -5.42 1.84
CA VAL A 50 -7.97 -6.68 1.08
C VAL A 50 -9.31 -7.40 1.11
N SER A 51 -9.95 -7.49 2.29
CA SER A 51 -11.25 -8.16 2.41
C SER A 51 -12.34 -7.55 1.52
N HIS A 52 -12.21 -6.27 1.17
CA HIS A 52 -13.14 -5.56 0.30
C HIS A 52 -12.79 -5.67 -1.19
N VAL A 53 -11.51 -5.83 -1.53
CA VAL A 53 -11.02 -5.75 -2.93
C VAL A 53 -10.39 -7.03 -3.45
N LYS A 54 -10.50 -8.13 -2.71
CA LYS A 54 -9.84 -9.41 -3.00
C LYS A 54 -9.99 -9.86 -4.46
N ASP A 55 -11.14 -9.60 -5.08
CA ASP A 55 -11.46 -10.07 -6.44
C ASP A 55 -10.73 -9.24 -7.52
N GLU A 56 -10.38 -7.98 -7.22
CA GLU A 56 -9.67 -7.07 -8.12
C GLU A 56 -8.14 -7.25 -8.06
N ILE A 57 -7.60 -7.73 -6.94
CA ILE A 57 -6.14 -7.85 -6.70
C ILE A 57 -5.53 -9.22 -7.08
N GLN A 58 -6.25 -10.01 -7.87
CA GLN A 58 -5.79 -11.35 -8.30
C GLN A 58 -4.62 -11.32 -9.29
N ASN A 59 -4.41 -10.18 -9.96
CA ASN A 59 -3.31 -9.96 -10.89
C ASN A 59 -2.64 -8.62 -10.59
N PHE A 60 -1.47 -8.39 -11.18
CA PHE A 60 -0.90 -7.04 -11.23
C PHE A 60 -1.86 -6.12 -11.98
N VAL A 61 -2.03 -4.89 -11.49
CA VAL A 61 -2.90 -3.86 -12.08
C VAL A 61 -2.10 -2.60 -12.40
N LEU A 62 -2.56 -1.86 -13.41
CA LEU A 62 -1.97 -0.58 -13.78
C LEU A 62 -2.41 0.53 -12.81
N PRO A 63 -1.52 1.44 -12.39
CA PRO A 63 -1.91 2.60 -11.58
C PRO A 63 -2.82 3.54 -12.37
N GLN A 64 -4.09 3.66 -11.97
CA GLN A 64 -5.11 4.42 -12.70
C GLN A 64 -6.29 4.82 -11.81
N GLY A 65 -7.30 5.42 -12.44
CA GLY A 65 -8.63 5.58 -11.87
C GLY A 65 -8.89 6.98 -11.33
N THR A 66 -9.41 7.08 -10.12
CA THR A 66 -9.77 8.38 -9.54
C THR A 66 -8.53 9.20 -9.14
N GLY A 67 -8.72 10.51 -8.92
CA GLY A 67 -7.68 11.38 -8.33
C GLY A 67 -7.17 10.85 -6.98
N ALA A 68 -8.06 10.29 -6.15
CA ALA A 68 -7.69 9.68 -4.88
C ALA A 68 -6.86 8.39 -5.07
N ALA A 69 -7.30 7.48 -5.95
CA ALA A 69 -6.59 6.23 -6.21
C ALA A 69 -5.19 6.48 -6.81
N THR A 70 -5.09 7.40 -7.76
CA THR A 70 -3.81 7.79 -8.36
C THR A 70 -2.87 8.47 -7.35
N ALA A 71 -3.38 9.30 -6.45
CA ALA A 71 -2.60 9.84 -5.33
C ALA A 71 -2.10 8.74 -4.38
N LEU A 72 -2.94 7.76 -4.05
CA LEU A 72 -2.54 6.61 -3.22
C LEU A 72 -1.47 5.75 -3.92
N HIS A 73 -1.55 5.57 -5.24
CA HIS A 73 -0.48 4.93 -6.01
C HIS A 73 0.84 5.72 -5.99
N LEU A 74 0.79 7.06 -5.96
CA LEU A 74 1.97 7.88 -5.75
C LEU A 74 2.56 7.63 -4.35
N CYS A 75 1.73 7.66 -3.30
CA CYS A 75 2.15 7.35 -1.93
C CYS A 75 2.80 5.96 -1.83
N ARG A 76 2.26 4.94 -2.51
CA ARG A 76 2.89 3.61 -2.63
C ARG A 76 4.30 3.68 -3.23
N SER A 77 4.48 4.45 -4.30
CA SER A 77 5.79 4.63 -4.94
C SER A 77 6.79 5.29 -3.99
N GLU A 78 6.37 6.32 -3.26
CA GLU A 78 7.18 7.02 -2.26
C GLU A 78 7.54 6.13 -1.06
N ALA A 79 6.63 5.28 -0.59
CA ALA A 79 6.92 4.28 0.46
C ALA A 79 8.00 3.29 -0.01
N LYS A 80 7.91 2.77 -1.25
CA LYS A 80 8.96 1.90 -1.82
C LYS A 80 10.28 2.64 -2.06
N LYS A 81 10.26 3.93 -2.42
CA LYS A 81 11.49 4.75 -2.51
C LYS A 81 12.14 4.88 -1.14
N SER A 82 11.34 5.19 -0.12
CA SER A 82 11.80 5.30 1.27
C SER A 82 12.40 3.99 1.76
N TYR A 83 11.77 2.84 1.47
CA TYR A 83 12.32 1.51 1.78
C TYR A 83 13.70 1.29 1.14
N ARG A 84 13.85 1.61 -0.16
CA ARG A 84 15.13 1.46 -0.87
C ARG A 84 16.21 2.38 -0.32
N ILE A 85 15.86 3.59 0.08
CA ILE A 85 16.79 4.53 0.72
C ILE A 85 17.19 4.01 2.10
N LEU A 86 16.22 3.51 2.89
CA LEU A 86 16.49 2.90 4.20
C LEU A 86 17.45 1.71 4.07
N HIS A 87 17.30 0.91 3.01
CA HIS A 87 18.23 -0.19 2.73
C HIS A 87 19.66 0.32 2.49
N LYS A 88 19.84 1.36 1.66
CA LYS A 88 21.16 1.98 1.48
C LYS A 88 21.74 2.50 2.80
N VAL A 89 20.91 3.12 3.64
CA VAL A 89 21.33 3.57 4.97
C VAL A 89 21.77 2.38 5.83
N SER A 90 21.10 1.22 5.72
CA SER A 90 21.49 0.02 6.45
C SER A 90 22.82 -0.59 6.03
N GLU A 91 23.32 -0.26 4.83
CA GLU A 91 24.66 -0.66 4.38
C GLU A 91 25.76 0.12 5.12
N GLU A 92 25.45 1.29 5.66
CA GLU A 92 26.40 2.18 6.34
C GLU A 92 26.26 2.15 7.87
N ARG A 93 25.08 1.81 8.39
CA ARG A 93 24.78 1.79 9.83
C ARG A 93 23.70 0.78 10.18
N GLU A 94 23.63 0.38 11.44
CA GLU A 94 22.52 -0.44 11.91
C GLU A 94 21.19 0.33 11.86
N VAL A 95 20.16 -0.36 11.38
CA VAL A 95 18.78 0.14 11.26
C VAL A 95 17.84 -0.93 11.81
N PRO A 96 16.88 -0.58 12.70
CA PRO A 96 15.92 -1.54 13.22
C PRO A 96 15.05 -2.18 12.12
N ALA A 97 14.93 -3.51 12.15
CA ALA A 97 14.19 -4.29 11.15
C ALA A 97 12.73 -3.84 10.99
N ILE A 98 12.06 -3.48 12.10
CA ILE A 98 10.67 -3.03 12.11
C ILE A 98 10.40 -1.83 11.18
N LEU A 99 11.42 -0.99 10.90
CA LEU A 99 11.27 0.12 9.97
C LEU A 99 11.14 -0.34 8.51
N PHE A 100 11.82 -1.44 8.15
CA PHE A 100 11.66 -2.08 6.85
C PHE A 100 10.30 -2.72 6.71
N ASP A 101 9.86 -3.45 7.75
CA ASP A 101 8.55 -4.10 7.77
C ASP A 101 7.44 -3.07 7.64
N TYR A 102 7.53 -1.96 8.39
CA TYR A 102 6.56 -0.87 8.32
C TYR A 102 6.50 -0.23 6.93
N LEU A 103 7.64 0.18 6.34
CA LEU A 103 7.65 0.78 4.99
C LEU A 103 7.21 -0.19 3.89
N GLY A 104 7.58 -1.46 4.04
CA GLY A 104 7.20 -2.54 3.14
C GLY A 104 5.68 -2.74 3.13
N LEU A 105 5.08 -2.84 4.31
CA LEU A 105 3.64 -2.98 4.52
C LEU A 105 2.88 -1.73 4.14
N LEU A 106 3.40 -0.54 4.45
CA LEU A 106 2.80 0.74 4.09
C LEU A 106 2.59 0.88 2.58
N ALA A 107 3.56 0.43 1.78
CA ALA A 107 3.40 0.38 0.34
C ALA A 107 2.26 -0.56 -0.09
N ASN A 108 2.09 -1.69 0.58
CA ASN A 108 1.01 -2.64 0.28
C ASN A 108 -0.36 -2.07 0.70
N VAL A 109 -0.44 -1.38 1.84
CA VAL A 109 -1.65 -0.67 2.30
C VAL A 109 -2.08 0.38 1.28
N PHE A 110 -1.17 1.25 0.85
CA PHE A 110 -1.49 2.25 -0.18
C PHE A 110 -1.94 1.63 -1.51
N PHE A 111 -1.43 0.45 -1.86
CA PHE A 111 -1.91 -0.29 -3.03
C PHE A 111 -3.39 -0.70 -2.88
N VAL A 112 -3.74 -1.38 -1.79
CA VAL A 112 -5.11 -1.88 -1.59
C VAL A 112 -6.11 -0.75 -1.32
N MET A 113 -5.67 0.36 -0.71
CA MET A 113 -6.48 1.59 -0.60
C MET A 113 -6.78 2.21 -1.97
N ALA A 114 -5.82 2.21 -2.90
CA ALA A 114 -6.04 2.74 -4.24
C ALA A 114 -7.10 1.92 -5.00
N VAL A 115 -6.98 0.58 -4.96
CA VAL A 115 -7.96 -0.33 -5.55
C VAL A 115 -9.33 -0.17 -4.90
N TYR A 116 -9.37 -0.02 -3.57
CA TYR A 116 -10.60 0.23 -2.82
C TYR A 116 -11.30 1.50 -3.31
N MET A 117 -10.57 2.60 -3.50
CA MET A 117 -11.14 3.83 -4.01
C MET A 117 -11.69 3.69 -5.44
N ASN A 118 -11.02 2.93 -6.31
CA ASN A 118 -11.52 2.66 -7.66
C ASN A 118 -12.78 1.79 -7.65
N GLN A 119 -12.80 0.71 -6.87
CA GLN A 119 -13.94 -0.18 -6.74
C GLN A 119 -15.21 0.59 -6.30
N TYR A 120 -15.10 1.43 -5.27
CA TYR A 120 -16.24 2.22 -4.78
C TYR A 120 -16.59 3.42 -5.67
N ALA A 121 -15.71 3.79 -6.61
CA ALA A 121 -16.03 4.72 -7.69
C ALA A 121 -16.68 4.04 -8.91
N GLY A 122 -16.79 2.70 -8.91
CA GLY A 122 -17.27 1.94 -10.06
C GLY A 122 -16.27 1.90 -11.22
N ILE A 123 -14.98 2.08 -10.93
CA ILE A 123 -13.89 2.01 -11.90
C ILE A 123 -13.22 0.64 -11.74
N ALA A 124 -13.29 -0.20 -12.78
CA ALA A 124 -12.62 -1.49 -12.80
C ALA A 124 -11.10 -1.33 -12.91
N GLU A 125 -10.35 -2.22 -12.26
CA GLU A 125 -8.90 -2.23 -12.43
C GLU A 125 -8.48 -2.74 -13.81
N ILE A 126 -7.32 -2.28 -14.29
CA ILE A 126 -6.76 -2.71 -15.57
C ILE A 126 -5.63 -3.71 -15.28
N PRO A 127 -5.80 -5.02 -15.56
CA PRO A 127 -4.75 -5.99 -15.39
C PRO A 127 -3.53 -5.67 -16.26
N PHE A 128 -2.34 -5.73 -15.67
CA PHE A 128 -1.09 -5.63 -16.40
C PHE A 128 -0.81 -6.92 -17.18
N ILE A 129 -0.63 -6.80 -18.48
CA ILE A 129 -0.22 -7.90 -19.36
C ILE A 129 1.27 -7.77 -19.66
N SER A 130 2.08 -8.66 -19.08
CA SER A 130 3.52 -8.66 -19.31
C SER A 130 3.85 -9.13 -20.73
N LYS A 131 4.76 -8.42 -21.40
CA LYS A 131 5.37 -8.88 -22.67
C LYS A 131 6.42 -9.97 -22.47
N SER A 132 6.93 -10.13 -21.24
CA SER A 132 8.02 -11.07 -20.92
C SER A 132 7.54 -12.48 -20.64
N TYR A 133 6.25 -12.68 -20.33
CA TYR A 133 5.69 -13.98 -19.99
C TYR A 133 4.51 -14.30 -20.91
N PRO A 134 4.49 -15.46 -21.59
CA PRO A 134 3.35 -15.85 -22.40
C PRO A 134 2.11 -16.05 -21.50
N MET A 135 0.95 -15.53 -21.93
CA MET A 135 -0.30 -15.75 -21.22
C MET A 135 -0.63 -17.25 -21.18
N LYS A 136 -0.82 -17.81 -19.97
CA LYS A 136 -1.43 -19.12 -19.83
C LYS A 136 -2.85 -19.02 -20.40
N LYS A 137 -3.17 -19.80 -21.45
CA LYS A 137 -4.54 -19.96 -21.93
C LYS A 137 -5.40 -20.40 -20.74
N LYS A 138 -6.48 -19.67 -20.45
CA LYS A 138 -7.51 -20.16 -19.51
C LYS A 138 -7.93 -21.54 -20.00
N LYS A 139 -7.87 -22.57 -19.14
CA LYS A 139 -8.51 -23.84 -19.45
C LYS A 139 -9.99 -23.53 -19.63
N GLU A 140 -10.51 -23.75 -20.84
CA GLU A 140 -11.95 -23.83 -21.03
C GLU A 140 -12.41 -25.02 -20.20
N ASN A 141 -13.18 -24.73 -19.14
CA ASN A 141 -13.87 -25.78 -18.42
C ASN A 141 -14.97 -26.29 -19.37
N GLN A 142 -14.81 -27.52 -19.85
CA GLN A 142 -15.88 -28.32 -20.45
C GLN A 142 -16.94 -28.66 -19.40
#